data_AF-A0AAE8FAG2-F1
#
_entry.id   AF-A0AAE8FAG2-F1
#
_cell.length_a   1.000
_cell.length_b   1.000
_cell.length_c   1.000
_cell.angle_alpha   90.00
_cell.angle_beta   90.00
_cell.angle_gamma   90.00
#
_symmetry.space_group_name_H-M   'P 1'
#
loop_
_entity.id
_entity.type
_entity.pdbx_description
1 polymer ?
#
loop_
_entity_poly.entity_id
_entity_poly.type
_entity_poly.pdbx_seq_one_letter_code
_entity_poly.pdbx_strand_id
1 'polypeptide(L)'
;MRLFSEALSGFDMAAALPPAATTWDDRSMPRTIYSLLFSALLLPSLAHCGETIPTQGYTVVRSYPHDTAAFTEGLFYLDGHLYESTGELGQSSVRKVDLDTGKVLQQANTPPPFYGEGIVAWKDRLIQLTWRNQRGFVYDLATLAPRTQFSYSGEGWALTSDNRQLYMSDGTASIRRLDPQSLKQIGSIKVTARGKPLDNLNELEWVKGELLANVWLTTRIARIDPASGKVIAWIDLKALVPDPDTLTDPTNDVLNGIAYDAEHDRLFVTGKRWPKIYQIKLAQ
;
A
#
# COMPACT_ATOMS: atom_id res chain seq x y z
N MET A 1 35.91 27.25 14.06
CA MET A 1 37.32 27.41 13.61
C MET A 1 37.36 27.05 12.12
N ARG A 2 36.90 27.97 11.25
CA ARG A 2 37.69 28.67 10.21
C ARG A 2 38.75 27.80 9.52
N LEU A 3 38.58 27.58 8.20
CA LEU A 3 39.42 28.07 7.08
C LEU A 3 38.65 27.77 5.75
N PHE A 4 38.00 28.76 5.12
CA PHE A 4 38.35 29.47 3.84
C PHE A 4 38.37 28.57 2.58
N SER A 5 38.00 28.97 1.35
CA SER A 5 37.18 30.02 0.69
C SER A 5 37.44 29.85 -0.83
N GLU A 6 36.58 30.44 -1.68
CA GLU A 6 36.72 30.69 -3.13
C GLU A 6 36.29 29.54 -4.08
N ALA A 7 35.53 29.75 -5.17
CA ALA A 7 35.20 30.96 -5.91
C ALA A 7 33.82 30.86 -6.60
N LEU A 8 33.08 31.98 -6.59
CA LEU A 8 31.95 32.31 -7.46
C LEU A 8 32.29 33.63 -8.15
N SER A 9 32.34 33.66 -9.48
CA SER A 9 32.13 34.88 -10.28
C SER A 9 31.95 34.52 -11.75
N GLY A 10 30.99 35.18 -12.42
CA GLY A 10 30.82 35.06 -13.87
C GLY A 10 29.38 35.23 -14.36
N PHE A 11 28.71 36.32 -13.99
CA PHE A 11 27.59 36.86 -14.76
C PHE A 11 28.02 38.24 -15.26
N ASP A 12 27.97 38.46 -16.57
CA ASP A 12 28.01 39.81 -17.14
C ASP A 12 26.99 39.91 -18.28
N MET A 13 26.16 40.95 -18.20
CA MET A 13 25.01 41.27 -19.04
C MET A 13 25.20 42.69 -19.57
N ALA A 14 25.55 42.83 -20.84
CA ALA A 14 25.44 44.03 -21.69
C ALA A 14 26.24 43.72 -22.97
N ALA A 15 25.89 44.13 -24.19
CA ALA A 15 24.81 44.90 -24.77
C ALA A 15 24.94 44.72 -26.30
N ALA A 16 23.84 44.71 -27.04
CA ALA A 16 23.81 45.08 -28.46
C ALA A 16 22.35 45.28 -28.91
N LEU A 17 21.88 46.52 -28.85
CA LEU A 17 20.64 46.97 -29.49
C LEU A 17 20.94 47.40 -30.93
N PRO A 18 20.12 47.05 -31.93
CA PRO A 18 20.21 47.62 -33.27
C PRO A 18 19.48 48.99 -33.36
N PRO A 19 19.85 49.84 -34.33
CA PRO A 19 19.51 51.27 -34.32
C PRO A 19 18.11 51.58 -34.85
N ALA A 20 17.60 52.72 -34.38
CA ALA A 20 16.34 53.32 -34.77
C ALA A 20 16.36 53.85 -36.21
N ALA A 21 15.25 53.65 -36.93
CA ALA A 21 14.96 54.32 -38.18
C ALA A 21 13.53 54.87 -38.21
N THR A 22 13.46 56.15 -38.57
CA THR A 22 12.41 56.83 -39.34
C THR A 22 11.04 57.10 -38.70
N THR A 23 10.95 58.33 -38.17
CA THR A 23 9.89 59.34 -38.36
C THR A 23 8.63 58.92 -39.13
N TRP A 24 7.47 59.04 -38.48
CA TRP A 24 6.19 59.26 -39.16
C TRP A 24 5.43 60.39 -38.48
N ASP A 25 5.02 61.33 -39.34
CA ASP A 25 4.41 62.62 -39.07
C ASP A 25 2.89 62.50 -38.87
N ASP A 26 2.36 63.46 -38.13
CA ASP A 26 0.97 63.63 -37.73
C ASP A 26 0.18 64.28 -38.87
N ARG A 27 -0.91 63.64 -39.34
CA ARG A 27 -2.18 64.25 -39.82
C ARG A 27 -3.08 63.27 -40.60
N SER A 28 -4.39 63.43 -40.37
CA SER A 28 -5.56 63.14 -41.25
C SER A 28 -6.46 61.91 -40.96
N MET A 29 -7.54 62.18 -40.19
CA MET A 29 -8.97 61.79 -40.38
C MET A 29 -9.40 60.29 -40.52
N PRO A 30 -10.72 59.96 -40.54
CA PRO A 30 -11.82 60.23 -39.60
C PRO A 30 -12.54 58.92 -39.14
N ARG A 31 -13.54 59.06 -38.25
CA ARG A 31 -14.49 58.02 -37.76
C ARG A 31 -15.05 57.12 -38.88
N THR A 32 -15.21 55.81 -38.63
CA THR A 32 -16.47 55.01 -38.69
C THR A 32 -16.25 53.49 -38.96
N ILE A 33 -16.71 52.65 -38.00
CA ILE A 33 -17.26 51.26 -38.08
C ILE A 33 -16.41 50.12 -38.69
N TYR A 34 -16.13 49.07 -37.89
CA TYR A 34 -16.56 47.68 -38.17
C TYR A 34 -16.57 46.86 -36.86
N SER A 35 -17.78 46.52 -36.43
CA SER A 35 -18.05 45.53 -35.39
C SER A 35 -17.60 44.15 -35.89
N LEU A 36 -16.60 43.55 -35.25
CA LEU A 36 -16.22 42.17 -35.48
C LEU A 36 -16.56 41.32 -34.24
N LEU A 37 -17.51 40.42 -34.48
CA LEU A 37 -17.95 39.28 -33.69
C LEU A 37 -16.92 38.77 -32.66
N PHE A 38 -17.21 39.01 -31.38
CA PHE A 38 -16.75 38.15 -30.29
C PHE A 38 -17.85 37.13 -29.99
N SER A 39 -17.91 36.06 -30.78
CA SER A 39 -18.66 34.87 -30.40
C SER A 39 -17.86 34.16 -29.30
N ALA A 40 -18.07 34.58 -28.05
CA ALA A 40 -17.57 33.87 -26.89
C ALA A 40 -18.29 32.52 -26.80
N LEU A 41 -17.61 31.45 -27.23
CA LEU A 41 -17.94 30.09 -26.86
C LEU A 41 -17.77 29.95 -25.35
N LEU A 42 -18.83 30.25 -24.61
CA LEU A 42 -19.03 29.79 -23.24
C LEU A 42 -19.21 28.27 -23.28
N LEU A 43 -18.11 27.54 -23.40
CA LEU A 43 -18.09 26.15 -22.97
C LEU A 43 -18.36 26.18 -21.46
N PRO A 44 -19.45 25.59 -20.97
CA PRO A 44 -19.55 25.35 -19.54
C PRO A 44 -18.37 24.45 -19.21
N SER A 45 -17.41 24.98 -18.45
CA SER A 45 -16.45 24.12 -17.79
C SER A 45 -17.32 23.23 -16.91
N LEU A 46 -17.55 22.00 -17.34
CA LEU A 46 -18.05 20.96 -16.45
C LEU A 46 -16.99 20.89 -15.37
N ALA A 47 -17.24 21.57 -14.26
CA ALA A 47 -16.53 21.34 -13.04
C ALA A 47 -16.69 19.84 -12.82
N HIS A 48 -15.62 19.08 -13.09
CA HIS A 48 -15.50 17.72 -12.63
C HIS A 48 -15.50 17.87 -11.11
N CYS A 49 -16.69 17.84 -10.52
CA CYS A 49 -16.86 17.67 -9.09
C CYS A 49 -16.26 16.30 -8.82
N GLY A 50 -14.97 16.28 -8.46
CA GLY A 50 -14.20 15.05 -8.36
C GLY A 50 -14.88 14.16 -7.34
N GLU A 51 -15.49 13.09 -7.82
CA GLU A 51 -16.22 12.14 -6.99
C GLU A 51 -15.32 11.69 -5.84
N THR A 52 -15.76 11.95 -4.61
CA THR A 52 -15.02 11.56 -3.42
C THR A 52 -15.11 10.06 -3.26
N ILE A 53 -13.98 9.37 -3.12
CA ILE A 53 -13.98 7.95 -2.75
C ILE A 53 -14.68 7.83 -1.39
N PRO A 54 -15.77 7.07 -1.26
CA PRO A 54 -16.52 6.95 -0.02
C PRO A 54 -15.68 6.28 1.07
N THR A 55 -15.96 6.62 2.33
CA THR A 55 -15.47 5.87 3.49
C THR A 55 -16.58 4.94 3.96
N GLN A 56 -16.33 3.64 3.93
CA GLN A 56 -17.24 2.62 4.42
C GLN A 56 -17.12 2.49 5.93
N GLY A 57 -18.25 2.53 6.63
CA GLY A 57 -18.30 2.28 8.07
C GLY A 57 -18.05 0.81 8.41
N TYR A 58 -17.76 0.54 9.68
CA TYR A 58 -17.65 -0.82 10.21
C TYR A 58 -18.10 -0.86 11.67
N THR A 59 -18.32 -2.07 12.16
CA THR A 59 -18.54 -2.36 13.58
C THR A 59 -17.51 -3.38 14.06
N VAL A 60 -17.05 -3.24 15.29
CA VAL A 60 -16.22 -4.27 15.94
C VAL A 60 -17.15 -5.35 16.46
N VAL A 61 -16.98 -6.58 15.97
CA VAL A 61 -17.77 -7.74 16.39
C VAL A 61 -17.15 -8.37 17.64
N ARG A 62 -15.83 -8.53 17.63
CA ARG A 62 -15.06 -9.16 18.72
C ARG A 62 -13.62 -8.68 18.67
N SER A 63 -12.94 -8.69 19.81
CA SER A 63 -11.50 -8.55 19.90
C SER A 63 -10.87 -9.82 20.47
N TYR A 64 -9.65 -10.09 20.03
CA TYR A 64 -8.83 -11.23 20.40
C TYR A 64 -7.47 -10.74 20.92
N PRO A 65 -6.82 -11.45 21.85
CA PRO A 65 -5.46 -11.11 22.25
C PRO A 65 -4.49 -11.23 21.07
N HIS A 66 -3.52 -10.32 21.02
CA HIS A 66 -2.41 -10.36 20.07
C HIS A 66 -1.09 -10.22 20.82
N ASP A 67 -0.03 -10.83 20.28
CA ASP A 67 1.30 -10.79 20.85
C ASP A 67 1.93 -9.40 20.62
N THR A 68 2.19 -8.66 21.70
CA THR A 68 2.79 -7.32 21.64
C THR A 68 4.27 -7.32 21.27
N ALA A 69 4.93 -8.48 21.20
CA ALA A 69 6.28 -8.58 20.65
C ALA A 69 6.28 -8.69 19.11
N ALA A 70 5.13 -8.92 18.50
CA ALA A 70 5.04 -9.27 17.09
C ALA A 70 4.89 -8.07 16.18
N PHE A 71 5.91 -7.83 15.38
CA PHE A 71 5.84 -6.83 14.32
C PHE A 71 5.20 -7.45 13.08
N THR A 72 3.87 -7.42 13.00
CA THR A 72 3.09 -8.10 11.95
C THR A 72 3.39 -7.56 10.54
N GLU A 73 3.87 -8.42 9.64
CA GLU A 73 4.16 -8.10 8.23
C GLU A 73 3.35 -8.92 7.22
N GLY A 74 2.59 -9.91 7.69
CA GLY A 74 1.63 -10.62 6.86
C GLY A 74 0.69 -11.44 7.73
N LEU A 75 -0.59 -11.47 7.39
CA LEU A 75 -1.59 -12.18 8.14
C LEU A 75 -2.56 -12.87 7.17
N PHE A 76 -2.94 -14.11 7.44
CA PHE A 76 -4.09 -14.73 6.76
C PHE A 76 -4.82 -15.67 7.70
N TYR A 77 -6.08 -15.96 7.38
CA TYR A 77 -6.89 -16.92 8.11
C TYR A 77 -6.99 -18.23 7.33
N LEU A 78 -6.85 -19.36 8.02
CA LEU A 78 -7.05 -20.68 7.42
C LEU A 78 -7.46 -21.70 8.49
N ASP A 79 -8.56 -22.43 8.24
CA ASP A 79 -9.03 -23.58 9.03
C ASP A 79 -9.04 -23.34 10.55
N GLY A 80 -9.64 -22.22 11.00
CA GLY A 80 -9.78 -21.88 12.42
C GLY A 80 -8.59 -21.16 13.03
N HIS A 81 -7.50 -20.96 12.28
CA HIS A 81 -6.26 -20.40 12.78
C HIS A 81 -5.86 -19.14 12.01
N LEU A 82 -5.07 -18.31 12.66
CA LEU A 82 -4.32 -17.26 11.98
C LEU A 82 -2.93 -17.79 11.65
N TYR A 83 -2.44 -17.40 10.48
CA TYR A 83 -1.04 -17.53 10.11
C TYR A 83 -0.46 -16.14 9.99
N GLU A 84 0.71 -15.94 10.58
CA GLU A 84 1.31 -14.62 10.67
C GLU A 84 2.80 -14.66 10.32
N SER A 85 3.27 -13.62 9.66
CA SER A 85 4.69 -13.33 9.45
C SER A 85 5.08 -12.15 10.32
N THR A 86 6.21 -12.27 11.02
CA THR A 86 6.76 -11.20 11.86
C THR A 86 8.06 -10.67 11.28
N GLY A 87 8.22 -9.36 11.28
CA GLY A 87 9.40 -8.64 10.79
C GLY A 87 10.28 -8.12 11.92
N GLU A 88 11.47 -8.70 12.09
CA GLU A 88 12.53 -8.16 12.94
C GLU A 88 13.86 -8.76 12.49
N LEU A 89 14.93 -7.96 12.43
CA LEU A 89 16.19 -8.41 11.85
C LEU A 89 16.77 -9.56 12.69
N GLY A 90 16.89 -10.75 12.09
CA GLY A 90 17.37 -11.95 12.77
C GLY A 90 16.37 -12.60 13.74
N GLN A 91 15.16 -12.04 13.90
CA GLN A 91 14.09 -12.58 14.73
C GLN A 91 12.77 -12.77 13.97
N SER A 92 12.79 -12.57 12.65
CA SER A 92 11.62 -12.77 11.79
C SER A 92 11.17 -14.23 11.81
N SER A 93 9.86 -14.47 11.68
CA SER A 93 9.29 -15.81 11.74
C SER A 93 7.99 -15.93 10.95
N VAL A 94 7.61 -17.16 10.61
CA VAL A 94 6.24 -17.53 10.24
C VAL A 94 5.64 -18.37 11.35
N ARG A 95 4.39 -18.10 11.72
CA ARG A 95 3.74 -18.73 12.87
C ARG A 95 2.28 -19.07 12.61
N LYS A 96 1.83 -20.18 13.18
CA LYS A 96 0.43 -20.57 13.29
C LYS A 96 -0.06 -20.19 14.69
N VAL A 97 -1.16 -19.45 14.76
CA VAL A 97 -1.66 -18.82 15.98
C VAL A 97 -3.10 -19.26 16.23
N ASP A 98 -3.38 -19.64 17.47
CA ASP A 98 -4.73 -19.85 17.97
C ASP A 98 -5.46 -18.51 18.06
N LEU A 99 -6.55 -18.35 17.32
CA LEU A 99 -7.27 -17.07 17.22
C LEU A 99 -7.83 -16.62 18.59
N ASP A 100 -8.40 -17.53 19.38
CA ASP A 100 -9.09 -17.17 20.63
C ASP A 100 -8.11 -16.76 21.74
N THR A 101 -6.93 -17.38 21.81
CA THR A 101 -5.95 -17.16 22.88
C THR A 101 -4.73 -16.37 22.46
N GLY A 102 -4.48 -16.18 21.16
CA GLY A 102 -3.28 -15.52 20.64
C GLY A 102 -2.01 -16.35 20.81
N LYS A 103 -2.12 -17.62 21.24
CA LYS A 103 -0.97 -18.49 21.47
C LYS A 103 -0.39 -18.97 20.15
N VAL A 104 0.93 -18.90 20.03
CA VAL A 104 1.67 -19.54 18.94
C VAL A 104 1.62 -21.06 19.13
N LEU A 105 0.99 -21.76 18.18
CA LEU A 105 0.88 -23.21 18.15
C LEU A 105 2.06 -23.86 17.44
N GLN A 106 2.63 -23.15 16.46
CA GLN A 106 3.73 -23.63 15.64
C GLN A 106 4.48 -22.44 15.05
N GLN A 107 5.79 -22.56 14.88
CA GLN A 107 6.62 -21.50 14.33
C GLN A 107 7.79 -22.08 13.54
N ALA A 108 8.19 -21.37 12.49
CA ALA A 108 9.49 -21.52 11.83
C ALA A 108 10.16 -20.15 11.74
N ASN A 109 11.44 -20.09 12.11
CA ASN A 109 12.20 -18.85 12.00
C ASN A 109 12.55 -18.58 10.54
N THR A 110 12.38 -17.35 10.10
CA THR A 110 12.92 -16.88 8.83
C THR A 110 14.45 -16.91 8.94
N PRO A 111 15.18 -17.52 7.97
CA PRO A 111 16.62 -17.62 8.07
C PRO A 111 17.29 -16.24 8.20
N PRO A 112 18.31 -16.06 9.06
CA PRO A 112 19.13 -14.85 9.02
C PRO A 112 19.93 -14.75 7.70
N PRO A 113 20.21 -13.54 7.18
CA PRO A 113 19.89 -12.22 7.73
C PRO A 113 18.57 -11.63 7.19
N PHE A 114 17.63 -12.47 6.76
CA PHE A 114 16.43 -12.01 6.06
C PHE A 114 15.40 -11.39 7.03
N TYR A 115 14.75 -10.32 6.57
CA TYR A 115 13.62 -9.69 7.26
C TYR A 115 12.32 -10.20 6.63
N GLY A 116 11.49 -10.89 7.42
CA GLY A 116 10.26 -11.54 6.96
C GLY A 116 9.15 -10.54 6.70
N GLU A 117 8.41 -10.75 5.60
CA GLU A 117 7.34 -9.87 5.13
C GLU A 117 6.07 -10.71 4.83
N GLY A 118 5.21 -10.25 3.94
CA GLY A 118 3.97 -10.91 3.53
C GLY A 118 4.03 -12.41 3.32
N ILE A 119 2.96 -13.09 3.75
CA ILE A 119 2.77 -14.52 3.59
C ILE A 119 1.43 -14.85 2.94
N VAL A 120 1.34 -16.00 2.29
CA VAL A 120 0.09 -16.54 1.74
C VAL A 120 0.10 -18.06 1.75
N ALA A 121 -1.06 -18.67 1.97
CA ALA A 121 -1.26 -20.10 1.73
C ALA A 121 -1.53 -20.35 0.24
N TRP A 122 -0.88 -21.38 -0.31
CA TRP A 122 -1.21 -21.90 -1.63
C TRP A 122 -1.09 -23.41 -1.66
N LYS A 123 -2.23 -24.10 -1.67
CA LYS A 123 -2.34 -25.56 -1.54
C LYS A 123 -1.65 -26.02 -0.25
N ASP A 124 -0.65 -26.89 -0.36
CA ASP A 124 0.14 -27.45 0.74
C ASP A 124 1.35 -26.58 1.13
N ARG A 125 1.41 -25.33 0.67
CA ARG A 125 2.55 -24.43 0.85
C ARG A 125 2.15 -23.16 1.59
N LEU A 126 3.04 -22.69 2.45
CA LEU A 126 3.08 -21.30 2.91
C LEU A 126 4.23 -20.61 2.16
N ILE A 127 3.94 -19.48 1.52
CA ILE A 127 4.93 -18.69 0.78
C ILE A 127 5.17 -17.40 1.56
N GLN A 128 6.43 -17.04 1.80
CA GLN A 128 6.84 -15.85 2.54
C GLN A 128 7.76 -14.97 1.68
N LEU A 129 7.55 -13.66 1.72
CA LEU A 129 8.46 -12.66 1.16
C LEU A 129 9.50 -12.20 2.19
N THR A 130 10.53 -11.53 1.69
CA THR A 130 11.43 -10.72 2.50
C THR A 130 11.50 -9.29 2.00
N TRP A 131 11.91 -8.36 2.86
CA TRP A 131 11.81 -6.94 2.53
C TRP A 131 12.65 -6.54 1.31
N ARG A 132 13.98 -6.50 1.45
CA ARG A 132 14.90 -5.94 0.43
C ARG A 132 15.78 -6.97 -0.24
N ASN A 133 15.76 -8.21 0.26
CA ASN A 133 16.74 -9.21 -0.12
C ASN A 133 16.43 -9.91 -1.45
N GLN A 134 15.31 -9.58 -2.12
CA GLN A 134 14.93 -10.16 -3.41
C GLN A 134 14.85 -11.70 -3.35
N ARG A 135 14.38 -12.20 -2.19
CA ARG A 135 14.36 -13.60 -1.81
C ARG A 135 13.03 -13.90 -1.11
N GLY A 136 12.40 -15.01 -1.43
CA GLY A 136 11.28 -15.53 -0.65
C GLY A 136 11.49 -16.98 -0.29
N PHE A 137 10.70 -17.45 0.67
CA PHE A 137 10.76 -18.81 1.22
C PHE A 137 9.45 -19.53 1.02
N VAL A 138 9.53 -20.84 0.84
CA VAL A 138 8.38 -21.73 0.76
C VAL A 138 8.53 -22.76 1.87
N TYR A 139 7.46 -22.91 2.66
CA TYR A 139 7.35 -23.86 3.74
C TYR A 139 6.23 -24.86 3.42
N ASP A 140 6.33 -26.04 4.00
CA ASP A 140 5.19 -26.95 4.12
C ASP A 140 4.12 -26.32 5.01
N LEU A 141 2.87 -26.22 4.55
CA LEU A 141 1.83 -25.49 5.30
C LEU A 141 1.42 -26.18 6.61
N ALA A 142 1.46 -27.51 6.63
CA ALA A 142 1.04 -28.31 7.79
C ALA A 142 2.11 -28.34 8.89
N THR A 143 3.38 -28.34 8.51
CA THR A 143 4.53 -28.53 9.42
C THR A 143 5.37 -27.27 9.62
N LEU A 144 5.17 -26.23 8.79
CA LEU A 144 6.05 -25.07 8.64
C LEU A 144 7.52 -25.44 8.35
N ALA A 145 7.78 -26.68 7.92
CA ALA A 145 9.12 -27.12 7.56
C ALA A 145 9.59 -26.38 6.29
N PRO A 146 10.81 -25.82 6.26
CA PRO A 146 11.34 -25.18 5.07
C PRO A 146 11.40 -26.16 3.89
N ARG A 147 10.93 -25.75 2.72
CA ARG A 147 10.98 -26.54 1.48
C ARG A 147 11.98 -25.99 0.48
N THR A 148 11.81 -24.73 0.08
CA THR A 148 12.67 -24.11 -0.93
C THR A 148 12.68 -22.59 -0.80
N GLN A 149 13.46 -21.94 -1.64
CA GLN A 149 13.54 -20.49 -1.78
C GLN A 149 13.33 -20.09 -3.24
N PHE A 150 12.88 -18.85 -3.46
CA PHE A 150 12.70 -18.27 -4.79
C PHE A 150 13.21 -16.83 -4.81
N SER A 151 13.38 -16.29 -6.01
CA SER A 151 13.86 -14.91 -6.19
C SER A 151 12.83 -14.10 -6.96
N TYR A 152 12.79 -12.81 -6.66
CA TYR A 152 11.98 -11.80 -7.33
C TYR A 152 12.75 -10.48 -7.33
N SER A 153 12.39 -9.56 -8.22
CA SER A 153 13.00 -8.23 -8.30
C SER A 153 12.33 -7.23 -7.36
N GLY A 154 13.08 -6.24 -6.87
CA GLY A 154 12.56 -5.16 -6.02
C GLY A 154 12.28 -5.59 -4.57
N GLU A 155 11.56 -4.75 -3.84
CA GLU A 155 11.12 -5.10 -2.48
C GLU A 155 9.95 -6.09 -2.50
N GLY A 156 9.62 -6.68 -1.35
CA GLY A 156 8.39 -7.45 -1.17
C GLY A 156 7.76 -7.14 0.18
N TRP A 157 6.50 -6.70 0.18
CA TRP A 157 5.81 -6.25 1.40
C TRP A 157 4.68 -7.21 1.76
N ALA A 158 3.77 -7.53 0.84
CA ALA A 158 2.62 -8.40 1.14
C ALA A 158 2.36 -9.48 0.09
N LEU A 159 1.63 -10.52 0.49
CA LEU A 159 1.04 -11.51 -0.42
C LEU A 159 -0.42 -11.78 -0.06
N THR A 160 -1.27 -11.95 -1.07
CA THR A 160 -2.60 -12.58 -0.93
C THR A 160 -2.94 -13.35 -2.20
N SER A 161 -4.11 -13.98 -2.28
CA SER A 161 -4.54 -14.77 -3.43
C SER A 161 -6.04 -14.70 -3.70
N ASP A 162 -6.43 -14.73 -4.97
CA ASP A 162 -7.82 -14.95 -5.43
C ASP A 162 -8.14 -16.44 -5.66
N ASN A 163 -7.32 -17.36 -5.15
CA ASN A 163 -7.31 -18.81 -5.43
C ASN A 163 -6.95 -19.20 -6.87
N ARG A 164 -6.51 -18.25 -7.72
CA ARG A 164 -6.04 -18.51 -9.08
C ARG A 164 -4.60 -18.06 -9.30
N GLN A 165 -4.24 -16.91 -8.74
CA GLN A 165 -2.91 -16.32 -8.78
C GLN A 165 -2.57 -15.66 -7.44
N LEU A 166 -1.34 -15.21 -7.29
CA LEU A 166 -0.91 -14.44 -6.12
C LEU A 166 -0.83 -12.96 -6.47
N TYR A 167 -1.08 -12.12 -5.48
CA TYR A 167 -0.92 -10.67 -5.55
C TYR A 167 0.17 -10.24 -4.59
N MET A 168 1.09 -9.39 -5.05
CA MET A 168 2.23 -8.93 -4.29
C MET A 168 2.34 -7.41 -4.30
N SER A 169 2.40 -6.79 -3.12
CA SER A 169 2.75 -5.38 -2.97
C SER A 169 4.24 -5.21 -2.63
N ASP A 170 4.75 -4.00 -2.84
CA ASP A 170 6.13 -3.62 -2.56
C ASP A 170 6.26 -2.14 -2.15
N GLY A 171 5.19 -1.58 -1.57
CA GLY A 171 5.14 -0.17 -1.18
C GLY A 171 4.92 0.81 -2.35
N THR A 172 4.95 0.36 -3.60
CA THR A 172 4.59 1.20 -4.75
C THR A 172 3.09 1.16 -5.04
N ALA A 173 2.61 2.01 -5.95
CA ALA A 173 1.27 1.93 -6.52
C ALA A 173 1.02 0.73 -7.46
N SER A 174 1.95 -0.24 -7.57
CA SER A 174 1.80 -1.40 -8.44
C SER A 174 1.66 -2.68 -7.62
N ILE A 175 0.52 -3.36 -7.72
CA ILE A 175 0.35 -4.72 -7.21
C ILE A 175 0.73 -5.70 -8.31
N ARG A 176 1.77 -6.51 -8.11
CA ARG A 176 2.20 -7.54 -9.06
C ARG A 176 1.28 -8.75 -8.98
N ARG A 177 1.01 -9.37 -10.13
CA ARG A 177 0.36 -10.69 -10.23
C ARG A 177 1.43 -11.74 -10.46
N LEU A 178 1.46 -12.79 -9.64
CA LEU A 178 2.43 -13.88 -9.74
C LEU A 178 1.73 -15.18 -10.12
N ASP A 179 2.35 -15.95 -11.01
CA ASP A 179 1.99 -17.35 -11.21
C ASP A 179 2.35 -18.14 -9.95
N PRO A 180 1.40 -18.83 -9.32
CA PRO A 180 1.64 -19.45 -8.02
C PRO A 180 2.60 -20.65 -8.10
N GLN A 181 2.75 -21.28 -9.27
CA GLN A 181 3.63 -22.44 -9.40
C GLN A 181 5.10 -22.01 -9.50
N SER A 182 5.39 -21.12 -10.45
CA SER A 182 6.73 -20.61 -10.76
C SER A 182 7.15 -19.43 -9.90
N LEU A 183 6.20 -18.77 -9.23
CA LEU A 183 6.38 -17.54 -8.44
C LEU A 183 6.93 -16.37 -9.27
N LYS A 184 6.77 -16.43 -10.59
CA LYS A 184 7.18 -15.38 -11.51
C LYS A 184 6.04 -14.41 -11.77
N GLN A 185 6.39 -13.14 -11.98
CA GLN A 185 5.43 -12.11 -12.37
C GLN A 185 4.81 -12.41 -13.75
N ILE A 186 3.49 -12.39 -13.79
CA ILE A 186 2.66 -12.58 -14.98
C ILE A 186 1.86 -11.32 -15.37
N GLY A 187 1.88 -10.29 -14.52
CA GLY A 187 1.22 -9.01 -14.80
C GLY A 187 1.28 -8.08 -13.59
N SER A 188 0.56 -6.98 -13.66
CA SER A 188 0.39 -6.05 -12.54
C SER A 188 -0.93 -5.28 -12.63
N ILE A 189 -1.32 -4.69 -11.51
CA ILE A 189 -2.43 -3.75 -11.35
C ILE A 189 -1.82 -2.43 -10.88
N LYS A 190 -2.07 -1.35 -11.63
CA LYS A 190 -1.71 -0.01 -11.18
C LYS A 190 -2.85 0.55 -10.34
N VAL A 191 -2.61 0.74 -9.05
CA VAL A 191 -3.61 1.21 -8.10
C VAL A 191 -3.71 2.73 -8.17
N THR A 192 -4.95 3.24 -8.23
CA THR A 192 -5.21 4.68 -8.25
C THR A 192 -6.33 5.09 -7.32
N ALA A 193 -6.14 6.19 -6.60
CA ALA A 193 -7.17 6.90 -5.88
C ALA A 193 -7.50 8.19 -6.64
N ARG A 194 -8.71 8.28 -7.21
CA ARG A 194 -9.15 9.44 -8.04
C ARG A 194 -8.18 9.73 -9.20
N GLY A 195 -7.74 8.67 -9.89
CA GLY A 195 -6.83 8.76 -11.03
C GLY A 195 -5.36 9.04 -10.68
N LYS A 196 -5.03 9.29 -9.40
CA LYS A 196 -3.64 9.45 -8.95
C LYS A 196 -3.10 8.11 -8.43
N PRO A 197 -1.84 7.75 -8.72
CA PRO A 197 -1.21 6.57 -8.11
C PRO A 197 -1.34 6.60 -6.58
N LEU A 198 -1.63 5.46 -5.99
CA LEU A 198 -1.66 5.28 -4.54
C LEU A 198 -0.47 4.43 -4.12
N ASP A 199 0.59 5.07 -3.61
CA ASP A 199 1.76 4.39 -3.06
C ASP A 199 1.51 3.89 -1.62
N ASN A 200 2.53 3.29 -1.01
CA ASN A 200 2.54 2.73 0.34
C ASN A 200 1.53 1.58 0.54
N LEU A 201 1.23 0.83 -0.53
CA LEU A 201 0.45 -0.39 -0.42
C LEU A 201 1.26 -1.44 0.34
N ASN A 202 0.79 -1.82 1.51
CA ASN A 202 1.45 -2.77 2.39
C ASN A 202 0.67 -4.08 2.42
N GLU A 203 0.26 -4.56 3.59
CA GLU A 203 -0.44 -5.83 3.73
C GLU A 203 -1.72 -5.89 2.87
N LEU A 204 -1.94 -7.05 2.25
CA LEU A 204 -3.00 -7.28 1.28
C LEU A 204 -3.90 -8.43 1.74
N GLU A 205 -5.19 -8.33 1.46
CA GLU A 205 -6.10 -9.48 1.57
C GLU A 205 -7.17 -9.50 0.48
N TRP A 206 -7.46 -10.70 -0.04
CA TRP A 206 -8.53 -10.89 -1.02
C TRP A 206 -9.88 -11.11 -0.33
N VAL A 207 -10.82 -10.18 -0.50
CA VAL A 207 -12.13 -10.23 0.16
C VAL A 207 -13.23 -10.08 -0.88
N LYS A 208 -14.01 -11.14 -1.09
CA LYS A 208 -15.22 -11.14 -1.93
C LYS A 208 -15.04 -10.53 -3.33
N GLY A 209 -13.89 -10.77 -3.96
CA GLY A 209 -13.58 -10.27 -5.30
C GLY A 209 -12.83 -8.94 -5.33
N GLU A 210 -12.47 -8.39 -4.17
CA GLU A 210 -11.73 -7.14 -4.02
C GLU A 210 -10.36 -7.38 -3.39
N LEU A 211 -9.42 -6.50 -3.69
CA LEU A 211 -8.17 -6.40 -2.94
C LEU A 211 -8.33 -5.36 -1.85
N LEU A 212 -8.20 -5.79 -0.59
CA LEU A 212 -7.96 -4.88 0.52
C LEU A 212 -6.45 -4.66 0.63
N ALA A 213 -6.06 -3.43 0.90
CA ALA A 213 -4.66 -3.08 1.13
C ALA A 213 -4.54 -2.12 2.31
N ASN A 214 -3.71 -2.44 3.30
CA ASN A 214 -3.21 -1.45 4.24
C ASN A 214 -2.44 -0.37 3.46
N VAL A 215 -2.65 0.90 3.80
CA VAL A 215 -1.81 1.99 3.30
C VAL A 215 -0.87 2.42 4.43
N TRP A 216 0.40 2.06 4.31
CA TRP A 216 1.41 2.28 5.34
C TRP A 216 1.52 3.76 5.74
N LEU A 217 1.77 4.00 7.03
CA LEU A 217 1.72 5.31 7.71
C LEU A 217 0.33 5.97 7.76
N THR A 218 -0.73 5.22 7.49
CA THR A 218 -2.11 5.68 7.67
C THR A 218 -2.93 4.70 8.51
N THR A 219 -4.11 5.13 8.93
CA THR A 219 -5.09 4.28 9.61
C THR A 219 -6.09 3.65 8.64
N ARG A 220 -5.78 3.63 7.34
CA ARG A 220 -6.74 3.28 6.29
C ARG A 220 -6.40 1.98 5.59
N ILE A 221 -7.46 1.26 5.25
CA ILE A 221 -7.43 0.19 4.26
C ILE A 221 -8.12 0.70 2.98
N ALA A 222 -7.46 0.52 1.84
CA ALA A 222 -8.06 0.75 0.53
C ALA A 222 -8.82 -0.51 0.11
N ARG A 223 -10.08 -0.37 -0.32
CA ARG A 223 -10.79 -1.39 -1.11
C ARG A 223 -10.54 -1.11 -2.58
N ILE A 224 -9.91 -2.04 -3.28
CA ILE A 224 -9.44 -1.88 -4.65
C ILE A 224 -10.18 -2.86 -5.55
N ASP A 225 -10.77 -2.34 -6.63
CA ASP A 225 -11.27 -3.18 -7.72
C ASP A 225 -10.06 -3.76 -8.50
N PRO A 226 -9.84 -5.08 -8.49
CA PRO A 226 -8.68 -5.70 -9.12
C PRO A 226 -8.73 -5.66 -10.66
N ALA A 227 -9.90 -5.41 -11.26
CA ALA A 227 -10.05 -5.29 -12.70
C ALA A 227 -9.54 -3.93 -13.20
N SER A 228 -9.88 -2.84 -12.50
CA SER A 228 -9.50 -1.48 -12.91
C SER A 228 -8.31 -0.88 -12.15
N GLY A 229 -7.97 -1.42 -10.98
CA GLY A 229 -7.00 -0.85 -10.03
C GLY A 229 -7.52 0.40 -9.31
N LYS A 230 -8.81 0.76 -9.45
CA LYS A 230 -9.37 1.93 -8.76
C LYS A 230 -9.67 1.59 -7.30
N VAL A 231 -9.32 2.51 -6.41
CA VAL A 231 -9.85 2.48 -5.04
C VAL A 231 -11.32 2.86 -5.08
N ILE A 232 -12.17 1.92 -4.65
CA ILE A 232 -13.64 2.06 -4.65
C ILE A 232 -14.19 2.54 -3.32
N ALA A 233 -13.47 2.30 -2.22
CA ALA A 233 -13.82 2.78 -0.88
C ALA A 233 -12.60 2.79 0.05
N TRP A 234 -12.68 3.59 1.11
CA TRP A 234 -11.78 3.56 2.25
C TRP A 234 -12.44 2.88 3.44
N ILE A 235 -11.66 2.18 4.26
CA ILE A 235 -12.04 1.78 5.62
C ILE A 235 -11.10 2.54 6.55
N ASP A 236 -11.63 3.41 7.41
CA ASP A 236 -10.82 4.22 8.34
C ASP A 236 -10.82 3.63 9.75
N LEU A 237 -9.74 2.94 10.11
CA LEU A 237 -9.59 2.21 11.36
C LEU A 237 -8.94 3.05 12.47
N LYS A 238 -8.94 4.39 12.36
CA LYS A 238 -8.35 5.28 13.38
C LYS A 238 -8.83 4.98 14.80
N ALA A 239 -10.10 4.62 14.96
CA ALA A 239 -10.70 4.30 16.26
C ALA A 239 -10.17 2.99 16.90
N LEU A 240 -9.47 2.14 16.14
CA LEU A 240 -8.90 0.88 16.63
C LEU A 240 -7.41 0.99 17.00
N VAL A 241 -6.75 2.08 16.60
CA VAL A 241 -5.34 2.32 16.90
C VAL A 241 -5.18 2.38 18.43
N PRO A 242 -4.29 1.56 19.01
CA PRO A 242 -4.01 1.60 20.44
C PRO A 242 -3.57 2.98 20.89
N ASP A 243 -3.77 3.26 22.18
CA ASP A 243 -3.25 4.47 22.80
C ASP A 243 -1.72 4.51 22.61
N PRO A 244 -1.16 5.57 21.97
CA PRO A 244 0.27 5.72 21.77
C PRO A 244 1.09 5.55 23.07
N ASP A 245 0.56 5.95 24.23
CA ASP A 245 1.27 5.82 25.51
C ASP A 245 1.41 4.36 25.96
N THR A 246 0.70 3.43 25.32
CA THR A 246 0.76 1.98 25.58
C THR A 246 1.64 1.20 24.59
N LEU A 247 2.10 1.86 23.51
CA LEU A 247 2.91 1.23 22.47
C LEU A 247 4.41 1.39 22.75
N THR A 248 5.21 0.44 22.28
CA THR A 248 6.67 0.48 22.49
C THR A 248 7.31 1.50 21.55
N ASP A 249 6.85 1.54 20.30
CA ASP A 249 7.27 2.49 19.29
C ASP A 249 6.04 2.96 18.50
N PRO A 250 5.31 3.98 18.98
CA PRO A 250 4.08 4.46 18.33
C PRO A 250 4.27 4.92 16.88
N THR A 251 5.52 5.17 16.45
CA THR A 251 5.84 5.59 15.09
C THR A 251 5.91 4.42 14.11
N ASN A 252 6.23 3.22 14.61
CA ASN A 252 6.38 1.99 13.83
C ASN A 252 5.32 0.92 14.15
N ASP A 253 4.69 0.98 15.33
CA ASP A 253 3.64 0.07 15.81
C ASP A 253 2.27 0.42 15.18
N VAL A 254 2.25 0.45 13.84
CA VAL A 254 1.14 0.95 13.01
C VAL A 254 0.18 -0.16 12.58
N LEU A 255 -0.99 0.24 12.07
CA LEU A 255 -1.96 -0.65 11.41
C LEU A 255 -1.29 -1.44 10.28
N ASN A 256 -1.32 -2.78 10.35
CA ASN A 256 -0.83 -3.70 9.34
C ASN A 256 -1.30 -5.13 9.65
N GLY A 257 -1.86 -5.83 8.68
CA GLY A 257 -2.39 -7.19 8.84
C GLY A 257 -3.91 -7.25 8.67
N ILE A 258 -4.36 -7.97 7.65
CA ILE A 258 -5.74 -8.17 7.26
C ILE A 258 -5.92 -9.65 6.95
N ALA A 259 -6.87 -10.30 7.58
CA ALA A 259 -7.17 -11.71 7.30
C ALA A 259 -8.66 -11.91 7.09
N TYR A 260 -9.02 -12.80 6.18
CA TYR A 260 -10.42 -13.05 5.83
C TYR A 260 -10.78 -14.53 5.91
N ASP A 261 -11.78 -14.82 6.74
CA ASP A 261 -12.47 -16.11 6.77
C ASP A 261 -13.65 -16.06 5.80
N ALA A 262 -13.45 -16.64 4.61
CA ALA A 262 -14.45 -16.66 3.57
C ALA A 262 -15.66 -17.55 3.89
N GLU A 263 -15.49 -18.58 4.72
CA GLU A 263 -16.56 -19.52 5.07
C GLU A 263 -17.60 -18.86 5.98
N HIS A 264 -17.14 -18.05 6.93
CA HIS A 264 -17.99 -17.41 7.93
C HIS A 264 -18.15 -15.89 7.74
N ASP A 265 -17.59 -15.33 6.67
CA ASP A 265 -17.59 -13.90 6.36
C ASP A 265 -17.05 -13.05 7.52
N ARG A 266 -15.85 -13.38 8.01
CA ARG A 266 -15.18 -12.67 9.10
C ARG A 266 -13.92 -11.98 8.60
N LEU A 267 -13.85 -10.67 8.80
CA LEU A 267 -12.68 -9.86 8.49
C LEU A 267 -11.95 -9.52 9.78
N PHE A 268 -10.65 -9.81 9.83
CA PHE A 268 -9.77 -9.55 10.96
C PHE A 268 -8.74 -8.50 10.59
N VAL A 269 -8.46 -7.58 11.52
CA VAL A 269 -7.45 -6.54 11.35
C VAL A 269 -6.62 -6.40 12.63
N THR A 270 -5.34 -6.12 12.48
CA THR A 270 -4.40 -5.89 13.59
C THR A 270 -3.37 -4.83 13.20
N GLY A 271 -2.31 -4.70 14.00
CA GLY A 271 -1.16 -3.89 13.67
C GLY A 271 0.12 -4.44 14.29
N LYS A 272 1.22 -3.81 13.89
CA LYS A 272 2.56 -4.11 14.38
C LYS A 272 2.59 -3.86 15.88
N ARG A 273 2.86 -4.92 16.66
CA ARG A 273 2.90 -4.94 18.13
C ARG A 273 1.61 -4.49 18.81
N TRP A 274 0.48 -4.51 18.10
CA TRP A 274 -0.82 -4.20 18.71
C TRP A 274 -1.18 -5.26 19.76
N PRO A 275 -1.87 -4.90 20.86
CA PRO A 275 -2.28 -5.86 21.88
C PRO A 275 -3.52 -6.68 21.48
N LYS A 276 -4.17 -6.33 20.37
CA LYS A 276 -5.45 -6.90 19.93
C LYS A 276 -5.52 -7.13 18.43
N ILE A 277 -6.16 -8.22 18.05
CA ILE A 277 -6.77 -8.41 16.73
C ILE A 277 -8.25 -8.08 16.86
N TYR A 278 -8.80 -7.35 15.89
CA TYR A 278 -10.21 -7.00 15.84
C TYR A 278 -10.89 -7.75 14.70
N GLN A 279 -11.96 -8.47 15.00
CA GLN A 279 -12.92 -8.87 14.00
C GLN A 279 -13.86 -7.69 13.72
N ILE A 280 -13.87 -7.22 12.48
CA ILE A 280 -14.73 -6.14 12.03
C ILE A 280 -15.77 -6.65 11.05
N LYS A 281 -16.93 -5.99 11.02
CA LYS A 281 -17.96 -6.17 10.00
C LYS A 281 -18.19 -4.86 9.28
N LEU A 282 -17.97 -4.85 7.98
CA LEU A 282 -18.19 -3.67 7.14
C LEU A 282 -19.69 -3.37 7.02
N ALA A 283 -20.05 -2.09 7.03
CA ALA A 283 -21.43 -1.65 6.81
C ALA A 283 -21.86 -1.98 5.37
N GLN A 284 -23.13 -2.33 5.20
CA GLN A 284 -23.74 -2.55 3.88
C GLN A 284 -23.96 -1.23 3.14
#